data_AF-A0A939XD37-F1
#
_entry.id   AF-A0A939XD37-F1
#
_cell.length_a   1.000
_cell.length_b   1.000
_cell.length_c   1.000
_cell.angle_alpha   90.00
_cell.angle_beta   90.00
_cell.angle_gamma   90.00
#
_symmetry.space_group_name_H-M   'P 1'
#
loop_
_entity.id
_entity.type
_entity.pdbx_description
1 polymer ?
#
loop_
_entity_poly.entity_id
_entity_poly.type
_entity_poly.pdbx_seq_one_letter_code
_entity_poly.pdbx_strand_id
1 'polypeptide(L)'
;MKKISFGLLLLASVALTISCDSNQVRMHTIVNADGTCKREVSYSNVMSQHERDSLWGVGKTGWAQPLPAILNIDAFSSSHTDVGEGDTVTTTFWREFDNAEQMSAEIPLQLGNHRLQSQATLKKRFRWFYTDYTYTETFACVGDTFELSPADYADQDVVSYWFTGQPNIMEGLSGSEAKAKLDEIEP
;
A
#
# COMPACT_ATOMS: atom_id res chain seq x y z
N MET A 1 37.19 -8.25 21.26
CA MET A 1 35.83 -7.73 21.55
C MET A 1 35.79 -6.25 21.20
N LYS A 2 35.25 -5.88 20.03
CA LYS A 2 35.11 -4.47 19.61
C LYS A 2 34.01 -3.83 20.46
N LYS A 3 34.33 -2.78 21.20
CA LYS A 3 33.34 -1.98 21.95
C LYS A 3 32.49 -1.24 20.93
N ILE A 4 31.29 -1.73 20.67
CA ILE A 4 30.30 -1.01 19.86
C ILE A 4 29.96 0.28 20.64
N SER A 5 30.23 1.42 20.02
CA SER A 5 29.97 2.73 20.62
C SER A 5 28.47 2.90 20.84
N PHE A 6 28.08 3.28 22.06
CA PHE A 6 26.70 3.53 22.44
C PHE A 6 26.00 4.55 21.50
N GLY A 7 26.77 5.50 20.94
CA GLY A 7 26.27 6.45 19.95
C GLY A 7 25.88 5.83 18.60
N LEU A 8 26.48 4.70 18.23
CA LEU A 8 26.19 4.00 16.98
C LEU A 8 24.90 3.17 17.09
N LEU A 9 24.63 2.60 18.28
CA LEU A 9 23.34 2.00 18.63
C LEU A 9 22.21 3.04 18.66
N LEU A 10 22.50 4.25 19.16
CA LEU A 10 21.53 5.35 19.20
C LEU A 10 21.18 5.86 17.79
N LEU A 11 22.18 6.02 16.91
CA LEU A 11 21.99 6.36 15.50
C LEU A 11 21.18 5.29 14.74
N ALA A 12 21.46 4.01 14.97
CA ALA A 12 20.69 2.91 14.38
C ALA A 12 19.22 2.91 14.86
N SER A 13 18.98 3.20 16.15
CA SER A 13 17.61 3.30 16.68
C SER A 13 16.83 4.49 16.09
N VAL A 14 17.49 5.63 15.85
CA VAL A 14 16.88 6.79 15.21
C VAL A 14 16.61 6.51 13.72
N ALA A 15 17.52 5.83 13.02
CA ALA A 15 17.31 5.44 11.62
C ALA A 15 16.13 4.47 11.44
N LEU A 16 15.93 3.53 12.37
CA LEU A 16 14.78 2.61 12.34
C LEU A 16 13.43 3.31 12.57
N THR A 17 13.41 4.43 13.32
CA THR A 17 12.18 5.20 13.52
C THR A 17 11.77 6.09 12.34
N ILE A 18 12.66 6.32 11.38
CA ILE A 18 12.41 7.17 10.19
C ILE A 18 11.81 6.36 9.03
N SER A 19 11.81 5.02 9.10
CA SER A 19 11.36 4.17 7.99
C SER A 19 9.83 4.10 7.80
N CYS A 20 9.04 4.67 8.69
CA CYS A 20 7.59 4.79 8.54
C CYS A 20 7.23 6.21 8.11
N ASP A 21 7.71 6.63 6.95
CA ASP A 21 7.36 7.94 6.42
C ASP A 21 5.92 7.93 5.89
N SER A 22 5.17 8.94 6.34
CA SER A 22 3.72 8.99 6.55
C SER A 22 2.84 9.17 5.30
N ASN A 23 3.31 8.75 4.13
CA ASN A 23 2.51 8.79 2.89
C ASN A 23 1.51 7.62 2.87
N GLN A 24 0.46 7.72 3.67
CA GLN A 24 -0.59 6.71 3.75
C GLN A 24 -1.62 6.96 2.64
N VAL A 25 -1.35 6.44 1.44
CA VAL A 25 -2.43 6.22 0.47
C VAL A 25 -3.29 5.08 1.02
N ARG A 26 -4.55 5.37 1.33
CA ARG A 26 -5.51 4.37 1.79
C ARG A 26 -6.65 4.29 0.80
N MET A 27 -6.94 3.06 0.37
CA MET A 27 -8.10 2.75 -0.44
C MET A 27 -9.13 2.01 0.40
N HIS A 28 -10.38 2.44 0.32
CA HIS A 28 -11.49 1.85 1.03
C HIS A 28 -12.64 1.57 0.06
N THR A 29 -13.10 0.33 0.06
CA THR A 29 -14.20 -0.14 -0.79
C THR A 29 -15.38 -0.51 0.08
N ILE A 30 -16.49 0.21 -0.07
CA ILE A 30 -17.74 -0.08 0.61
C ILE A 30 -18.65 -0.78 -0.39
N VAL A 31 -19.12 -1.98 -0.02
CA VAL A 31 -20.06 -2.76 -0.82
C VAL A 31 -21.38 -2.84 -0.06
N ASN A 32 -22.43 -2.30 -0.65
CA ASN A 32 -23.74 -2.23 -0.05
C ASN A 32 -24.56 -3.50 -0.33
N ALA A 33 -25.57 -3.75 0.49
CA ALA A 33 -26.42 -4.94 0.39
C ALA A 33 -27.26 -5.00 -0.89
N ASP A 34 -27.52 -3.84 -1.50
CA ASP A 34 -28.22 -3.69 -2.79
C ASP A 34 -27.32 -3.97 -4.01
N GLY A 35 -26.00 -4.12 -3.79
CA GLY A 35 -25.01 -4.36 -4.85
C GLY A 35 -24.26 -3.11 -5.29
N THR A 36 -24.70 -1.92 -4.86
CA THR A 36 -23.98 -0.68 -5.13
C THR A 36 -22.64 -0.66 -4.40
N CYS A 37 -21.66 0.02 -4.98
CA CYS A 37 -20.31 0.10 -4.45
C CYS A 37 -19.87 1.55 -4.33
N LYS A 38 -19.11 1.87 -3.30
CA LYS A 38 -18.41 3.15 -3.16
C LYS A 38 -16.92 2.89 -3.02
N ARG A 39 -16.11 3.58 -3.81
CA ARG A 39 -14.65 3.58 -3.65
C ARG A 39 -14.20 4.92 -3.11
N GLU A 40 -13.41 4.89 -2.06
CA GLU A 40 -12.77 6.05 -1.47
C GLU A 40 -11.25 5.85 -1.53
N VAL A 41 -10.52 6.87 -1.94
CA VAL A 41 -9.06 6.90 -1.90
C VAL A 41 -8.63 8.16 -1.17
N SER A 42 -7.98 7.99 -0.04
CA SER A 42 -7.44 9.07 0.76
C SER A 42 -5.92 9.11 0.66
N TYR A 43 -5.38 10.31 0.52
CA TYR A 43 -3.95 10.58 0.54
C TYR A 43 -3.64 11.66 1.57
N SER A 44 -2.69 11.36 2.47
CA SER A 44 -2.23 12.28 3.50
C SER A 44 -0.79 12.71 3.23
N ASN A 45 -0.53 14.00 3.37
CA ASN A 45 0.81 14.59 3.25
C ASN A 45 0.98 15.72 4.26
N VAL A 46 2.20 15.89 4.79
CA VAL A 46 2.56 17.01 5.67
C VAL A 46 2.97 18.19 4.80
N MET A 47 2.25 19.31 4.93
CA MET A 47 2.46 20.48 4.07
C MET A 47 2.80 21.71 4.91
N SER A 48 3.73 22.54 4.46
CA SER A 48 4.03 23.81 5.14
C SER A 48 2.81 24.76 5.10
N GLN A 49 2.75 25.71 6.04
CA GLN A 49 1.65 26.68 6.11
C GLN A 49 1.43 27.44 4.79
N HIS A 50 2.51 27.82 4.11
CA HIS A 50 2.43 28.51 2.82
C HIS A 50 1.82 27.65 1.71
N GLU A 51 2.15 26.35 1.67
CA GLU A 51 1.57 25.39 0.73
C GLU A 51 0.08 25.20 1.01
N ARG A 52 -0.30 25.09 2.30
CA ARG A 52 -1.70 24.99 2.71
C ARG A 52 -2.53 26.20 2.32
N ASP A 53 -2.03 27.41 2.57
CA ASP A 53 -2.73 28.65 2.20
C ASP A 53 -2.90 28.77 0.68
N SER A 54 -1.98 28.16 -0.08
CA SER A 54 -2.01 28.09 -1.55
C SER A 54 -3.01 27.05 -2.11
N LEU A 55 -3.62 26.21 -1.27
CA LEU A 55 -4.71 25.28 -1.65
C LEU A 55 -6.00 26.03 -1.96
N TRP A 56 -6.29 27.05 -1.16
CA TRP A 56 -7.58 27.73 -1.09
C TRP A 56 -7.60 29.11 -1.78
N GLY A 57 -6.56 29.42 -2.56
CA GLY A 57 -6.40 30.69 -3.24
C GLY A 57 -7.48 30.96 -4.30
N VAL A 58 -7.97 32.21 -4.33
CA VAL A 58 -8.96 32.71 -5.31
C VAL A 58 -8.46 32.52 -6.74
N GLY A 59 -9.21 31.78 -7.57
CA GLY A 59 -8.92 31.59 -9.00
C GLY A 59 -8.41 30.21 -9.41
N LYS A 60 -8.28 29.25 -8.48
CA LYS A 60 -7.98 27.85 -8.84
C LYS A 60 -9.29 27.08 -9.12
N THR A 61 -9.58 26.85 -10.40
CA THR A 61 -10.74 26.06 -10.88
C THR A 61 -10.36 24.61 -11.22
N GLY A 62 -9.57 23.97 -10.35
CA GLY A 62 -9.11 22.59 -10.52
C GLY A 62 -8.51 22.05 -9.22
N TRP A 63 -8.48 20.72 -9.06
CA TRP A 63 -7.95 20.02 -7.90
C TRP A 63 -6.58 20.59 -7.51
N ALA A 64 -6.47 21.21 -6.33
CA ALA A 64 -5.22 21.81 -5.90
C ALA A 64 -4.44 20.81 -5.01
N GLN A 65 -3.21 20.48 -5.45
CA GLN A 65 -2.04 20.00 -4.68
C GLN A 65 -1.83 18.49 -4.47
N PRO A 66 -0.57 18.07 -4.16
CA PRO A 66 0.20 17.06 -4.88
C PRO A 66 -0.53 15.74 -4.87
N LEU A 67 -1.19 15.48 -5.98
CA LEU A 67 -1.80 14.21 -6.24
C LEU A 67 -0.68 13.19 -6.47
N PRO A 68 -0.68 12.07 -5.75
CA PRO A 68 0.27 11.02 -6.07
C PRO A 68 -0.02 10.55 -7.50
N ALA A 69 1.03 10.44 -8.32
CA ALA A 69 0.94 10.03 -9.73
C ALA A 69 0.28 8.65 -9.94
N ILE A 70 0.10 7.90 -8.85
CA ILE A 70 -0.56 6.60 -8.78
C ILE A 70 -2.10 6.71 -8.95
N LEU A 71 -2.69 7.91 -8.82
CA LEU A 71 -4.14 8.11 -8.85
C LEU A 71 -4.60 8.77 -10.15
N ASN A 72 -5.53 8.12 -10.84
CA ASN A 72 -6.32 8.78 -11.87
C ASN A 72 -7.52 9.48 -11.22
N ILE A 73 -7.40 10.78 -10.97
CA ILE A 73 -8.45 11.58 -10.31
C ILE A 73 -9.69 11.75 -11.20
N ASP A 74 -9.53 11.72 -12.52
CA ASP A 74 -10.65 11.88 -13.45
C ASP A 74 -11.69 10.75 -13.33
N ALA A 75 -11.30 9.62 -12.73
CA ALA A 75 -12.20 8.52 -12.43
C ALA A 75 -13.13 8.81 -11.23
N PHE A 76 -12.85 9.83 -10.42
CA PHE A 76 -13.60 10.20 -9.22
C PHE A 76 -14.53 11.40 -9.46
N SER A 77 -15.72 11.35 -8.87
CA SER A 77 -16.74 12.39 -9.04
C SER A 77 -16.72 13.45 -7.94
N SER A 78 -16.08 13.16 -6.82
CA SER A 78 -16.15 14.01 -5.63
C SER A 78 -14.85 13.91 -4.82
N SER A 79 -14.53 14.97 -4.10
CA SER A 79 -13.42 14.97 -3.15
C SER A 79 -13.71 15.85 -1.95
N HIS A 80 -12.96 15.63 -0.89
CA HIS A 80 -12.95 16.43 0.32
C HIS A 80 -11.52 16.52 0.86
N THR A 81 -11.16 17.68 1.40
CA THR A 81 -9.82 17.92 1.93
C THR A 81 -9.94 18.39 3.38
N ASP A 82 -9.32 17.63 4.28
CA ASP A 82 -9.24 17.92 5.70
C ASP A 82 -7.81 18.32 6.08
N VAL A 83 -7.69 19.30 6.97
CA VAL A 83 -6.42 19.64 7.62
C VAL A 83 -6.47 19.06 9.03
N GLY A 84 -5.69 17.99 9.25
CA GLY A 84 -5.56 17.30 10.53
C GLY A 84 -4.55 17.97 11.48
N GLU A 85 -4.28 17.31 12.61
CA GLU A 85 -3.25 17.74 13.55
C GLU A 85 -1.85 17.70 12.92
N GLY A 86 -1.00 18.66 13.30
CA GLY A 86 0.42 18.67 12.92
C GLY A 86 0.68 18.94 11.44
N ASP A 87 -0.06 19.86 10.82
CA ASP A 87 0.16 20.30 9.43
C ASP A 87 -0.10 19.22 8.36
N THR A 88 -0.76 18.13 8.74
CA THR A 88 -1.13 17.05 7.83
C THR A 88 -2.40 17.40 7.06
N VAL A 89 -2.31 17.43 5.73
CA VAL A 89 -3.45 17.61 4.83
C VAL A 89 -3.83 16.25 4.27
N THR A 90 -5.09 15.85 4.46
CA THR A 90 -5.66 14.61 3.91
C THR A 90 -6.69 14.95 2.85
N THR A 91 -6.47 14.49 1.64
CA THR A 91 -7.43 14.62 0.54
C THR A 91 -8.04 13.28 0.23
N THR A 92 -9.37 13.20 0.27
CA THR A 92 -10.15 12.00 0.00
C THR A 92 -10.96 12.18 -1.26
N PHE A 93 -10.76 11.29 -2.23
CA PHE A 93 -11.55 11.20 -3.46
C PHE A 93 -12.52 10.05 -3.35
N TRP A 94 -13.74 10.22 -3.84
CA TRP A 94 -14.69 9.12 -3.91
C TRP A 94 -15.59 9.15 -5.12
N ARG A 95 -16.13 7.98 -5.42
CA ARG A 95 -17.17 7.78 -6.41
C ARG A 95 -18.06 6.60 -6.02
N GLU A 96 -19.32 6.72 -6.40
CA GLU A 96 -20.34 5.68 -6.26
C GLU A 96 -20.56 4.99 -7.60
N PHE A 97 -20.81 3.69 -7.54
CA PHE A 97 -20.96 2.79 -8.68
C PHE A 97 -22.18 1.90 -8.47
N ASP A 98 -22.85 1.55 -9.56
CA ASP A 98 -24.05 0.72 -9.49
C ASP A 98 -23.73 -0.74 -9.15
N ASN A 99 -22.52 -1.20 -9.52
CA ASN A 99 -22.05 -2.57 -9.28
C ASN A 99 -20.51 -2.66 -9.23
N ALA A 100 -20.01 -3.81 -8.78
CA ALA A 100 -18.58 -4.07 -8.63
C ALA A 100 -17.85 -4.11 -9.98
N GLU A 101 -18.48 -4.66 -11.00
CA GLU A 101 -17.89 -4.80 -12.34
C GLU A 101 -17.62 -3.41 -12.95
N GLN A 102 -18.59 -2.50 -12.85
CA GLN A 102 -18.46 -1.11 -13.25
C GLN A 102 -17.34 -0.40 -12.48
N MET A 103 -17.31 -0.55 -11.16
CA MET A 103 -16.25 0.01 -10.30
C MET A 103 -14.85 -0.42 -10.77
N SER A 104 -14.67 -1.69 -11.13
CA SER A 104 -13.37 -2.19 -11.59
C SER A 104 -12.98 -1.73 -13.00
N ALA A 105 -13.94 -1.52 -13.90
CA ALA A 105 -13.68 -1.04 -15.25
C ALA A 105 -13.31 0.46 -15.26
N GLU A 106 -13.98 1.24 -14.43
CA GLU A 106 -13.91 2.70 -14.46
C GLU A 106 -12.83 3.29 -13.56
N ILE A 107 -12.28 2.54 -12.59
CA ILE A 107 -11.19 3.02 -11.73
C ILE A 107 -9.84 2.44 -12.19
N PRO A 108 -9.10 3.16 -13.04
CA PRO A 108 -7.69 2.89 -13.22
C PRO A 108 -6.87 3.51 -12.10
N LEU A 109 -6.50 2.68 -11.13
CA LEU A 109 -5.29 2.96 -10.38
C LEU A 109 -4.11 2.90 -11.38
N GLN A 110 -3.20 3.86 -11.31
CA GLN A 110 -1.99 3.84 -12.13
C GLN A 110 -0.82 3.49 -11.22
N LEU A 111 0.23 2.83 -11.70
CA LEU A 111 1.45 2.60 -10.94
C LEU A 111 2.62 2.91 -11.86
N GLY A 112 3.26 4.05 -11.60
CA GLY A 112 4.14 4.67 -12.60
C GLY A 112 3.35 5.01 -13.88
N ASN A 113 3.78 4.46 -15.02
CA ASN A 113 3.12 4.64 -16.31
C ASN A 113 2.14 3.52 -16.67
N HIS A 114 1.93 2.54 -15.77
CA HIS A 114 1.10 1.37 -16.03
C HIS A 114 -0.27 1.50 -15.37
N ARG A 115 -1.34 1.31 -16.13
CA ARG A 115 -2.71 1.21 -15.60
C ARG A 115 -2.88 -0.16 -14.96
N LEU A 116 -3.12 -0.18 -13.65
CA LEU A 116 -3.51 -1.40 -12.93
C LEU A 116 -4.93 -1.78 -13.37
N GLN A 117 -5.04 -2.93 -14.02
CA GLN A 117 -6.33 -3.47 -14.39
C GLN A 117 -6.89 -4.22 -13.18
N SER A 118 -8.12 -3.88 -12.78
CA SER A 118 -8.83 -4.58 -11.70
C SER A 118 -9.97 -5.39 -12.29
N GLN A 119 -10.24 -6.54 -11.70
CA GLN A 119 -11.46 -7.33 -11.92
C GLN A 119 -12.14 -7.54 -10.58
N ALA A 120 -13.25 -6.84 -10.35
CA ALA A 120 -14.05 -7.00 -9.15
C ALA A 120 -15.30 -7.83 -9.43
N THR A 121 -15.71 -8.64 -8.46
CA THR A 121 -16.92 -9.45 -8.53
C THR A 121 -17.59 -9.49 -7.16
N LEU A 122 -18.90 -9.32 -7.15
CA LEU A 122 -19.74 -9.47 -5.95
C LEU A 122 -20.66 -10.67 -6.10
N LYS A 123 -20.47 -11.69 -5.26
CA LYS A 123 -21.35 -12.87 -5.20
C LYS A 123 -22.25 -12.78 -3.98
N LYS A 124 -23.56 -12.79 -4.23
CA LYS A 124 -24.61 -12.83 -3.21
C LYS A 124 -25.20 -14.24 -3.13
N ARG A 125 -25.14 -14.88 -1.96
CA ARG A 125 -25.75 -16.21 -1.74
C ARG A 125 -26.75 -16.15 -0.60
N PHE A 126 -28.02 -16.33 -0.95
CA PHE A 126 -29.09 -16.39 0.03
C PHE A 126 -29.11 -17.76 0.74
N ARG A 127 -29.18 -17.74 2.06
CA ARG A 127 -29.45 -18.92 2.91
C ARG A 127 -30.69 -18.67 3.76
N TRP A 128 -31.12 -19.67 4.53
CA TRP A 128 -32.36 -19.61 5.32
C TRP A 128 -32.40 -18.52 6.40
N PHE A 129 -31.26 -18.10 6.94
CA PHE A 129 -31.21 -17.11 8.04
C PHE A 129 -30.25 -15.94 7.80
N TYR A 130 -29.44 -15.99 6.75
CA TYR A 130 -28.47 -14.95 6.42
C TYR A 130 -28.15 -14.97 4.94
N THR A 131 -27.53 -13.89 4.46
CA THR A 131 -27.03 -13.77 3.10
C THR A 131 -25.53 -13.61 3.17
N ASP A 132 -24.81 -14.46 2.45
CA ASP A 132 -23.37 -14.32 2.29
C ASP A 132 -23.10 -13.32 1.16
N TYR A 133 -22.25 -12.34 1.45
CA TYR A 133 -21.67 -11.45 0.46
C TYR A 133 -20.20 -11.80 0.33
N THR A 134 -19.78 -12.19 -0.87
CA THR A 134 -18.37 -12.44 -1.18
C THR A 134 -17.94 -11.42 -2.22
N TYR A 135 -17.17 -10.44 -1.79
CA TYR A 135 -16.47 -9.51 -2.66
C TYR A 135 -15.08 -10.06 -2.98
N THR A 136 -14.68 -10.01 -4.24
CA THR A 136 -13.35 -10.40 -4.70
C THR A 136 -12.88 -9.38 -5.71
N GLU A 137 -11.65 -8.89 -5.55
CA GLU A 137 -11.03 -7.95 -6.48
C GLU A 137 -9.62 -8.44 -6.79
N THR A 138 -9.31 -8.58 -8.08
CA THR A 138 -8.01 -9.07 -8.55
C THR A 138 -7.36 -8.00 -9.40
N PHE A 139 -6.14 -7.61 -9.04
CA PHE A 139 -5.34 -6.65 -9.81
C PHE A 139 -4.39 -7.39 -10.74
N ALA A 140 -4.59 -7.24 -12.05
CA ALA A 140 -3.68 -7.75 -13.06
C ALA A 140 -2.44 -6.83 -13.20
N CYS A 141 -1.38 -7.38 -13.78
CA CYS A 141 -0.11 -6.70 -14.05
C CYS A 141 0.76 -6.33 -12.84
N VAL A 142 0.38 -6.71 -11.60
CA VAL A 142 1.27 -6.49 -10.43
C VAL A 142 2.52 -7.37 -10.54
N GLY A 143 2.37 -8.65 -10.93
CA GLY A 143 3.49 -9.58 -11.09
C GLY A 143 4.44 -9.23 -12.25
N ASP A 144 3.90 -8.80 -13.39
CA ASP A 144 4.72 -8.47 -14.57
C ASP A 144 5.47 -7.13 -14.43
N THR A 145 4.95 -6.22 -13.60
CA THR A 145 5.58 -4.91 -13.33
C THR A 145 6.57 -4.99 -12.17
N PHE A 146 6.35 -5.92 -11.24
CA PHE A 146 7.20 -6.20 -10.08
C PHE A 146 7.62 -7.67 -10.14
N GLU A 147 8.44 -8.03 -11.14
CA GLU A 147 9.25 -9.23 -11.04
C GLU A 147 10.28 -9.00 -9.94
N LEU A 148 9.84 -9.13 -8.68
CA LEU A 148 10.74 -9.27 -7.56
C LEU A 148 11.34 -10.66 -7.69
N SER A 149 12.47 -10.75 -8.40
CA SER A 149 13.26 -11.96 -8.38
C SER A 149 13.82 -12.09 -6.97
N PRO A 150 13.49 -13.14 -6.20
CA PRO A 150 14.08 -13.32 -4.88
C PRO A 150 15.61 -13.37 -4.93
N ALA A 151 16.16 -13.76 -6.10
CA ALA A 151 17.60 -13.77 -6.37
C ALA A 151 18.26 -12.38 -6.34
N ASP A 152 17.49 -11.30 -6.50
CA ASP A 152 18.02 -9.93 -6.39
C ASP A 152 18.25 -9.51 -4.93
N TYR A 153 17.68 -10.26 -3.98
CA TYR A 153 17.68 -9.92 -2.56
C TYR A 153 18.38 -10.96 -1.68
N ALA A 154 18.43 -12.21 -2.11
CA ALA A 154 19.09 -13.30 -1.40
C ALA A 154 19.51 -14.42 -2.35
N ASP A 155 20.49 -15.22 -1.95
CA ASP A 155 20.88 -16.42 -2.69
C ASP A 155 19.72 -17.41 -2.83
N GLN A 156 19.67 -18.14 -3.94
CA GLN A 156 18.59 -19.08 -4.26
C GLN A 156 18.37 -20.13 -3.16
N ASP A 157 19.45 -20.61 -2.55
CA ASP A 157 19.39 -21.59 -1.45
C ASP A 157 18.78 -20.99 -0.17
N VAL A 158 19.06 -19.71 0.10
CA VAL A 158 18.52 -18.97 1.25
C VAL A 158 17.02 -18.73 1.06
N VAL A 159 16.63 -18.27 -0.13
CA VAL A 159 15.23 -18.09 -0.52
C VAL A 159 14.48 -19.42 -0.39
N SER A 160 15.03 -20.49 -0.97
CA SER A 160 14.42 -21.81 -0.94
C SER A 160 14.29 -22.33 0.50
N TYR A 161 15.31 -22.12 1.34
CA TYR A 161 15.27 -22.46 2.75
C TYR A 161 14.17 -21.69 3.51
N TRP A 162 14.00 -20.39 3.26
CA TRP A 162 12.93 -19.60 3.90
C TRP A 162 11.51 -20.10 3.57
N PHE A 163 11.25 -20.44 2.31
CA PHE A 163 9.90 -20.82 1.88
C PHE A 163 9.59 -22.31 2.07
N THR A 164 10.60 -23.17 1.98
CA THR A 164 10.41 -24.64 1.94
C THR A 164 11.17 -25.39 3.03
N GLY A 165 12.11 -24.73 3.71
CA GLY A 165 13.04 -25.38 4.64
C GLY A 165 14.13 -26.22 3.95
N GLN A 166 14.25 -26.14 2.63
CA GLN A 166 15.18 -26.92 1.81
C GLN A 166 15.94 -26.02 0.81
N PRO A 167 17.24 -26.23 0.55
CA PRO A 167 18.11 -27.19 1.24
C PRO A 167 18.30 -26.78 2.70
N ASN A 168 18.62 -27.74 3.59
CA ASN A 168 18.94 -27.42 4.97
C ASN A 168 20.30 -26.72 5.05
N ILE A 169 20.31 -25.41 4.85
CA ILE A 169 21.52 -24.57 4.90
C ILE A 169 22.18 -24.54 6.30
N MET A 170 21.53 -25.15 7.30
CA MET A 170 21.95 -25.21 8.70
C MET A 170 22.51 -26.58 9.08
N GLU A 171 22.54 -27.54 8.15
CA GLU A 171 23.02 -28.90 8.42
C GLU A 171 24.50 -28.90 8.79
N GLY A 172 24.84 -29.62 9.88
CA GLY A 172 26.21 -29.74 10.38
C GLY A 172 26.74 -28.52 11.16
N LEU A 173 25.95 -27.44 11.29
CA LEU A 173 26.29 -26.29 12.11
C LEU A 173 25.94 -26.52 13.59
N SER A 174 26.80 -26.05 14.50
CA SER A 174 26.45 -25.93 15.91
C SER A 174 25.38 -24.86 16.12
N GLY A 175 24.66 -24.88 17.24
CA GLY A 175 23.61 -23.89 17.52
C GLY A 175 24.09 -22.44 17.48
N SER A 176 25.35 -22.17 17.84
CA SER A 176 25.95 -20.84 17.73
C SER A 176 26.30 -20.44 16.30
N GLU A 177 26.75 -21.39 15.47
CA GLU A 177 27.06 -21.15 14.05
C GLU A 177 25.80 -20.99 13.22
N ALA A 178 24.77 -21.79 13.52
CA ALA A 178 23.43 -21.64 12.98
C ALA A 178 22.87 -20.25 13.30
N LYS A 179 22.97 -19.81 14.56
CA LYS A 179 22.53 -18.47 14.94
C LYS A 179 23.28 -17.37 14.18
N ALA A 180 24.61 -17.46 14.08
CA ALA A 180 25.39 -16.46 13.34
C ALA A 180 24.99 -16.39 11.85
N LYS A 181 24.73 -17.53 11.22
CA LYS A 181 24.30 -17.62 9.83
C LYS A 181 22.88 -17.06 9.62
N LEU A 182 21.97 -17.23 10.58
CA LEU A 182 20.66 -16.58 10.55
C LEU A 182 20.78 -15.07 10.74
N ASP A 183 21.62 -14.61 11.67
CA ASP A 183 21.86 -13.19 11.92
C ASP A 183 22.52 -12.48 10.69
N GLU A 184 23.16 -13.23 9.76
CA GLU A 184 23.68 -12.71 8.48
C GLU A 184 22.61 -12.63 7.38
N ILE A 185 21.57 -13.45 7.48
CA ILE A 185 20.55 -13.66 6.45
C ILE A 185 19.27 -12.87 6.79
N GLU A 186 18.95 -12.71 8.07
CA GLU A 186 17.80 -11.95 8.57
C GLU A 186 18.15 -10.44 8.65
N PRO A 187 17.32 -9.55 8.07
CA PRO A 187 17.55 -8.10 8.06
C PRO A 187 17.32 -7.41 9.42
#